data_AF-W1PPN9-F1
#
_entry.id   AF-W1PPN9-F1
#
_cell.length_a   1.000
_cell.length_b   1.000
_cell.length_c   1.000
_cell.angle_alpha   90.00
_cell.angle_beta   90.00
_cell.angle_gamma   90.00
#
_symmetry.space_group_name_H-M   'P 1'
#
loop_
_entity.id
_entity.type
_entity.pdbx_description
1 polymer ?
#
loop_
_entity_poly.entity_id
_entity_poly.type
_entity_poly.pdbx_seq_one_letter_code
_entity_poly.pdbx_strand_id
1 'polypeptide(L)'
;NDLFDQVVRECNEHKLQLTSLFEKIKHDGLDIERTRNADHFGAVIHHLSLIRNKRCLMSYMYNRAEMIRSLRWKAGRVLPVEIQGKMTHSEEEYFKKHSAALESYMSAMDIDLTVDMVPPKDPYIQVRVIDDIGEVLLGDQVISLVRNSVHSLKRSDAEPLISQGLMEEFLG
;
A
#
# COMPACT_ATOMS: atom_id res chain seq x y z
N ASN A 1 14.20 -4.95 -6.86
CA ASN A 1 13.05 -4.94 -7.78
C ASN A 1 13.65 -4.65 -9.15
N ASP A 2 14.17 -5.67 -9.82
CA ASP A 2 15.20 -5.52 -10.87
C ASP A 2 14.76 -4.60 -12.03
N LEU A 3 13.49 -4.69 -12.43
CA LEU A 3 12.91 -3.83 -13.48
C LEU A 3 12.83 -2.36 -13.07
N PHE A 4 12.49 -2.06 -11.82
CA PHE A 4 12.43 -0.68 -11.33
C PHE A 4 13.83 -0.04 -11.38
N ASP A 5 14.83 -0.80 -10.91
CA ASP A 5 16.23 -0.36 -10.91
C ASP A 5 16.75 -0.20 -12.34
N GLN A 6 16.31 -1.04 -13.29
CA GLN A 6 16.62 -0.89 -14.71
C GLN A 6 16.06 0.39 -15.31
N VAL A 7 14.79 0.73 -15.05
CA VAL A 7 14.19 1.97 -15.55
C VAL A 7 14.87 3.20 -14.92
N VAL A 8 15.29 3.12 -13.65
CA VAL A 8 16.08 4.19 -13.01
C VAL A 8 17.44 4.35 -13.68
N ARG A 9 18.13 3.24 -14.02
CA ARG A 9 19.38 3.29 -14.80
C ARG A 9 19.18 3.95 -16.17
N GLU A 10 18.13 3.56 -16.89
CA GLU A 10 17.76 4.15 -18.19
C GLU A 10 17.49 5.66 -18.06
N CYS A 11 16.82 6.10 -17.00
CA CYS A 11 16.62 7.53 -16.73
C CYS A 11 17.95 8.26 -16.52
N ASN A 12 18.91 7.65 -15.83
CA ASN A 12 20.23 8.25 -15.64
C ASN A 12 20.98 8.36 -16.96
N GLU A 13 20.91 7.35 -17.82
CA GLU A 13 21.51 7.37 -19.16
C GLU A 13 20.92 8.48 -20.04
N HIS A 14 19.59 8.57 -20.11
CA HIS A 14 18.92 9.65 -20.84
C HIS A 14 19.26 11.04 -20.30
N LYS A 15 19.39 11.19 -18.97
CA LYS A 15 19.81 12.45 -18.35
C LYS A 15 21.24 12.84 -18.76
N LEU A 16 22.16 11.88 -18.77
CA LEU A 16 23.55 12.12 -19.19
C LEU A 16 23.62 12.52 -20.66
N GLN A 17 22.93 11.80 -21.53
CA GLN A 17 22.88 12.09 -22.97
C GLN A 17 22.25 13.45 -23.25
N LEU A 18 21.14 13.76 -22.58
CA LEU A 18 20.47 15.06 -22.66
C LEU A 18 21.41 16.21 -22.27
N THR A 19 22.13 16.05 -21.16
CA THR A 19 23.07 17.07 -20.66
C THR A 19 24.21 17.30 -21.64
N SER A 20 24.80 16.22 -22.17
CA SER A 20 25.86 16.31 -23.19
C SER A 20 25.40 17.02 -24.46
N LEU A 21 24.18 16.77 -24.93
CA LEU A 21 23.63 17.46 -26.12
C LEU A 21 23.40 18.94 -25.85
N PHE A 22 22.90 19.31 -24.66
CA PHE A 22 22.76 20.72 -24.30
C PHE A 22 24.11 21.45 -24.21
N GLU A 23 25.15 20.79 -23.70
CA GLU A 23 26.50 21.36 -23.67
C GLU A 23 27.06 21.58 -25.08
N LYS A 24 26.87 20.63 -26.00
CA LYS A 24 27.27 20.77 -27.41
C LYS A 24 26.57 21.93 -28.10
N ILE A 25 25.24 22.02 -27.97
CA ILE A 25 24.45 23.10 -28.59
C ILE A 25 24.92 24.48 -28.08
N LYS A 26 25.22 24.59 -26.78
CA LYS A 26 25.75 25.83 -26.19
C LYS A 26 27.15 26.16 -26.68
N HIS A 27 28.04 25.16 -26.77
CA HIS A 27 29.40 25.34 -27.26
C HIS A 27 29.41 25.88 -28.70
N ASP A 28 28.49 25.43 -29.53
CA ASP A 28 28.37 25.86 -30.92
C ASP A 28 27.71 27.25 -31.08
N GLY A 29 27.40 27.93 -29.96
CA GLY A 29 26.80 29.26 -29.95
C GLY A 29 25.35 29.29 -30.46
N LEU A 30 24.70 28.12 -30.52
CA LEU A 30 23.36 27.96 -31.04
C LEU A 30 22.32 28.19 -29.94
N ASP A 31 21.25 28.92 -30.28
CA ASP A 31 20.12 29.13 -29.37
C ASP A 31 19.26 27.86 -29.30
N ILE A 32 19.09 27.31 -28.10
CA ILE A 32 18.38 26.05 -27.84
C ILE A 32 16.93 26.09 -28.35
N GLU A 33 16.29 27.26 -28.28
CA GLU A 33 14.88 27.40 -28.66
C GLU A 33 14.65 27.57 -30.17
N ARG A 34 15.63 28.16 -30.87
CA ARG A 34 15.53 28.45 -32.31
C ARG A 34 16.15 27.36 -33.17
N THR A 35 17.08 26.60 -32.62
CA THR A 35 17.84 25.60 -33.36
C THR A 35 17.00 24.35 -33.59
N ARG A 36 16.93 23.88 -34.85
CA ARG A 36 16.26 22.63 -35.25
C ARG A 36 17.24 21.68 -35.94
N ASN A 37 18.42 21.53 -35.36
CA ASN A 37 19.44 20.59 -35.84
C ASN A 37 19.19 19.17 -35.27
N ALA A 38 20.01 18.21 -35.71
CA ALA A 38 19.91 16.83 -35.23
C ALA A 38 20.09 16.73 -33.71
N ASP A 39 20.98 17.53 -33.12
CA ASP A 39 21.24 17.54 -31.67
C ASP A 39 20.03 18.03 -30.87
N HIS A 40 19.32 19.05 -31.35
CA HIS A 40 18.08 19.54 -30.73
C HIS A 40 17.02 18.43 -30.70
N PHE A 41 16.78 17.76 -31.83
CA PHE A 41 15.80 16.66 -31.86
C PHE A 41 16.23 15.47 -31.00
N GLY A 42 17.52 15.16 -30.94
CA GLY A 42 18.06 14.17 -30.00
C GLY A 42 17.80 14.53 -28.54
N ALA A 43 18.03 15.78 -28.16
CA ALA A 43 17.73 16.30 -26.82
C ALA A 43 16.23 16.20 -26.50
N VAL A 44 15.37 16.57 -27.44
CA VAL A 44 13.90 16.44 -27.27
C VAL A 44 13.49 14.99 -27.06
N ILE A 45 14.07 14.03 -27.80
CA ILE A 45 13.77 12.61 -27.61
C ILE A 45 14.15 12.16 -26.20
N HIS A 46 15.37 12.45 -25.73
CA HIS A 46 15.79 12.09 -24.37
C HIS A 46 14.92 12.75 -23.30
N HIS A 47 14.53 14.02 -23.49
CA HIS A 47 13.64 14.72 -22.58
C HIS A 47 12.25 14.07 -22.51
N LEU A 48 11.66 13.73 -23.67
CA LEU A 48 10.36 13.06 -23.74
C LEU A 48 10.42 11.65 -23.13
N SER A 49 11.48 10.89 -23.37
CA SER A 49 11.71 9.58 -22.73
C SER A 49 11.78 9.70 -21.20
N LEU A 50 12.48 10.71 -20.67
CA LEU A 50 12.53 10.97 -19.23
C LEU A 50 11.14 11.28 -18.65
N ILE A 51 10.36 12.13 -19.33
CA ILE A 51 8.99 12.46 -18.89
C ILE A 51 8.11 11.21 -18.88
N ARG A 52 8.22 10.37 -19.93
CA ARG A 52 7.50 9.10 -20.02
C ARG A 52 7.86 8.19 -18.85
N ASN A 53 9.16 7.97 -18.60
CA ASN A 53 9.61 7.08 -17.55
C ASN A 53 9.22 7.61 -16.16
N LYS A 54 9.35 8.92 -15.93
CA LYS A 54 8.85 9.58 -14.71
C LYS A 54 7.36 9.31 -14.48
N ARG A 55 6.53 9.47 -15.52
CA ARG A 55 5.08 9.21 -15.42
C ARG A 55 4.79 7.76 -15.06
N CYS A 56 5.42 6.81 -15.75
CA CYS A 56 5.24 5.39 -15.48
C CYS A 56 5.67 5.00 -14.05
N LEU A 57 6.85 5.46 -13.62
CA LEU A 57 7.36 5.20 -12.26
C LEU A 57 6.45 5.79 -11.19
N MET A 58 5.99 7.04 -11.37
CA MET A 58 5.05 7.68 -10.45
C MET A 58 3.72 6.94 -10.40
N SER A 59 3.16 6.51 -11.53
CA SER A 59 1.92 5.72 -11.56
C SER A 59 2.08 4.39 -10.85
N TYR A 60 3.20 3.68 -11.05
CA TYR A 60 3.50 2.44 -10.35
C TYR A 60 3.61 2.65 -8.83
N MET A 61 4.40 3.65 -8.41
CA MET A 61 4.59 3.96 -6.99
C MET A 61 3.30 4.41 -6.32
N TYR A 62 2.49 5.22 -7.00
CA TYR A 62 1.20 5.66 -6.51
C TYR A 62 0.23 4.47 -6.32
N ASN A 63 0.10 3.61 -7.34
CA ASN A 63 -0.73 2.42 -7.25
C ASN A 63 -0.27 1.49 -6.11
N ARG A 64 1.05 1.32 -5.94
CA ARG A 64 1.61 0.52 -4.85
C ARG A 64 1.31 1.13 -3.48
N ALA A 65 1.38 2.47 -3.34
CA ALA A 65 1.01 3.17 -2.10
C ALA A 65 -0.49 3.08 -1.79
N GLU A 66 -1.38 3.16 -2.80
CA GLU A 66 -2.82 2.93 -2.65
C GLU A 66 -3.10 1.51 -2.14
N MET A 67 -2.46 0.51 -2.72
CA MET A 67 -2.58 -0.88 -2.27
C MET A 67 -2.15 -1.01 -0.80
N ILE A 68 -1.00 -0.43 -0.41
CA ILE A 68 -0.51 -0.47 0.96
C ILE A 68 -1.48 0.22 1.93
N ARG A 69 -2.06 1.37 1.56
CA ARG A 69 -3.10 2.01 2.38
C ARG A 69 -4.34 1.14 2.53
N SER A 70 -4.76 0.47 1.45
CA SER A 70 -5.91 -0.43 1.48
C SER A 70 -5.71 -1.62 2.43
N LEU A 71 -4.47 -2.07 2.63
CA LEU A 71 -4.17 -3.16 3.56
C LEU A 71 -4.52 -2.80 5.01
N ARG A 72 -4.34 -1.53 5.42
CA ARG A 72 -4.69 -1.10 6.79
C ARG A 72 -6.17 -1.30 7.09
N TRP A 73 -7.02 -1.16 6.07
CA TRP A 73 -8.47 -1.29 6.17
C TRP A 73 -8.94 -2.75 6.01
N LYS A 74 -8.17 -3.60 5.32
CA LYS A 74 -8.54 -5.00 5.06
C LYS A 74 -7.97 -5.98 6.08
N ALA A 75 -6.70 -5.81 6.43
CA ALA A 75 -5.95 -6.71 7.32
C ALA A 75 -5.70 -6.09 8.70
N GLY A 76 -6.06 -4.82 8.91
CA GLY A 76 -5.89 -4.15 10.19
C GLY A 76 -4.47 -3.62 10.42
N ARG A 77 -4.12 -3.47 11.71
CA ARG A 77 -2.85 -2.86 12.16
C ARG A 77 -1.64 -3.76 11.91
N VAL A 78 -1.83 -5.07 12.03
CA VAL A 78 -0.78 -6.07 11.89
C VAL A 78 -0.98 -6.80 10.57
N LEU A 79 -0.01 -6.69 9.67
CA LEU A 79 -0.07 -7.36 8.38
C LEU A 79 0.41 -8.82 8.51
N PRO A 80 -0.20 -9.77 7.78
CA PRO A 80 0.32 -11.14 7.65
C PRO A 80 1.78 -11.20 7.17
N VAL A 81 2.52 -12.22 7.61
CA VAL A 81 3.96 -12.38 7.32
C VAL A 81 4.23 -12.48 5.82
N GLU A 82 3.32 -13.09 5.05
CA GLU A 82 3.42 -13.25 3.61
C GLU A 82 3.37 -11.92 2.86
N ILE A 83 2.67 -10.94 3.43
CA ILE A 83 2.54 -9.59 2.87
C ILE A 83 3.76 -8.76 3.28
N GLN A 84 4.16 -8.82 4.56
CA GLN A 84 5.36 -8.13 5.05
C GLN A 84 6.61 -8.54 4.25
N GLY A 85 6.78 -9.84 3.96
CA GLY A 85 7.91 -10.34 3.16
C GLY A 85 7.96 -9.84 1.71
N LYS A 86 6.89 -9.23 1.19
CA LYS A 86 6.83 -8.65 -0.16
C LYS A 86 6.96 -7.12 -0.18
N MET A 87 7.11 -6.50 0.99
CA MET A 87 7.27 -5.06 1.15
C MET A 87 8.75 -4.70 1.18
N THR A 88 9.05 -3.50 0.70
CA THR A 88 10.38 -2.90 0.87
C THR A 88 10.42 -2.18 2.22
N HIS A 89 11.59 -2.02 2.83
CA HIS A 89 11.75 -1.28 4.10
C HIS A 89 11.08 0.12 4.08
N SER A 90 11.22 0.86 2.99
CA SER A 90 10.57 2.18 2.82
C SER A 90 9.03 2.11 2.84
N GLU A 91 8.47 1.00 2.37
CA GLU A 91 7.03 0.78 2.31
C GLU A 91 6.46 0.35 3.65
N GLU A 92 7.23 -0.43 4.42
CA GLU A 92 6.90 -0.73 5.81
C GLU A 92 6.90 0.54 6.67
N GLU A 93 7.91 1.40 6.48
CA GLU A 93 7.97 2.69 7.16
C GLU A 93 6.78 3.58 6.78
N TYR A 94 6.42 3.62 5.49
CA TYR A 94 5.22 4.32 5.00
C TYR A 94 3.94 3.77 5.65
N PHE A 95 3.78 2.44 5.73
CA PHE A 95 2.63 1.81 6.36
C PHE A 95 2.54 2.14 7.85
N LYS A 96 3.67 2.13 8.58
CA LYS A 96 3.74 2.51 10.00
C LYS A 96 3.32 3.97 10.19
N LYS A 97 3.85 4.89 9.38
CA LYS A 97 3.49 6.32 9.41
C LYS A 97 2.01 6.54 9.11
N HIS A 98 1.48 5.87 8.09
CA HIS A 98 0.07 5.94 7.74
C HIS A 98 -0.83 5.40 8.87
N SER A 99 -0.46 4.27 9.47
CA SER A 99 -1.20 3.69 10.59
C SER A 99 -1.22 4.60 11.81
N ALA A 100 -0.09 5.24 12.14
CA ALA A 100 -0.01 6.20 13.23
C ALA A 100 -0.86 7.46 12.96
N ALA A 101 -0.87 7.97 11.72
CA ALA A 101 -1.70 9.11 11.33
C ALA A 101 -3.20 8.77 11.43
N LEU A 102 -3.59 7.56 11.02
CA LEU A 102 -4.96 7.08 11.16
C LEU A 102 -5.36 6.93 12.63
N GLU A 103 -4.48 6.35 13.47
CA GLU A 103 -4.70 6.24 14.92
C GLU A 103 -4.90 7.61 15.59
N SER A 104 -4.08 8.60 15.22
CA SER A 104 -4.25 9.97 15.71
C SER A 104 -5.60 10.59 15.32
N TYR A 105 -6.11 10.27 14.14
CA TYR A 105 -7.40 10.78 13.68
C TYR A 105 -8.56 10.08 14.41
N MET A 106 -8.50 8.75 14.55
CA MET A 106 -9.48 7.97 15.31
C MET A 106 -9.55 8.43 16.77
N SER A 107 -8.41 8.67 17.41
CA SER A 107 -8.37 9.19 18.79
C SER A 107 -8.95 10.60 18.92
N ALA A 108 -8.79 11.43 17.90
CA ALA A 108 -9.33 12.79 17.92
C ALA A 108 -10.86 12.83 17.76
N MET A 109 -11.41 11.87 17.02
CA MET A 109 -12.85 11.73 16.78
C MET A 109 -13.56 10.82 17.78
N ASP A 110 -12.80 10.10 18.63
CA ASP A 110 -13.30 9.07 19.56
C ASP A 110 -14.15 7.99 18.86
N ILE A 111 -13.76 7.65 17.63
CA ILE A 111 -14.46 6.68 16.76
C ILE A 111 -13.43 5.77 16.11
N ASP A 112 -13.67 4.46 16.16
CA ASP A 112 -12.93 3.49 15.37
C ASP A 112 -13.50 3.44 13.94
N LEU A 113 -12.68 3.85 12.97
CA LEU A 113 -13.06 3.88 11.55
C LEU A 113 -12.81 2.55 10.85
N THR A 114 -12.14 1.62 11.53
CA THR A 114 -11.67 0.37 10.94
C THR A 114 -12.68 -0.78 11.10
N VAL A 115 -13.78 -0.53 11.80
CA VAL A 115 -14.89 -1.46 12.07
C VAL A 115 -16.14 -1.07 11.27
N ASP A 116 -17.16 -1.95 11.28
CA ASP A 116 -18.52 -1.64 10.79
C ASP A 116 -18.65 -1.27 9.29
N MET A 117 -17.83 -1.87 8.41
CA MET A 117 -17.93 -1.64 6.96
C MET A 117 -19.24 -2.18 6.33
N VAL A 118 -19.96 -3.04 7.05
CA VAL A 118 -21.24 -3.62 6.65
C VAL A 118 -22.25 -3.35 7.76
N PRO A 119 -23.44 -2.81 7.47
CA PRO A 119 -24.43 -2.57 8.50
C PRO A 119 -24.80 -3.89 9.20
N PRO A 120 -24.80 -3.93 10.54
CA PRO A 120 -25.13 -5.13 11.28
C PRO A 120 -26.58 -5.54 11.01
N LYS A 121 -26.78 -6.79 10.59
CA LYS A 121 -28.12 -7.38 10.43
C LYS A 121 -28.71 -7.76 11.80
N ASP A 122 -27.89 -8.41 12.61
CA ASP A 122 -28.24 -8.90 13.94
C ASP A 122 -27.07 -8.64 14.92
N PRO A 123 -27.35 -8.34 16.20
CA PRO A 123 -26.33 -8.03 17.20
C PRO A 123 -25.46 -9.24 17.62
N TYR A 124 -25.97 -10.44 17.43
CA TYR A 124 -25.27 -11.70 17.71
C TYR A 124 -25.12 -12.51 16.43
N ILE A 125 -23.93 -13.08 16.23
CA ILE A 125 -23.62 -13.97 15.11
C ILE A 125 -23.04 -15.29 15.62
N GLN A 126 -23.33 -16.38 14.91
CA GLN A 126 -22.66 -17.66 15.15
C GLN A 126 -21.38 -17.70 14.33
N VAL A 127 -20.25 -17.96 15.00
CA VAL A 127 -18.94 -18.05 14.36
C VAL A 127 -18.31 -19.40 14.66
N ARG A 128 -17.60 -19.94 13.66
CA ARG A 128 -16.78 -21.12 13.79
C ARG A 128 -15.31 -20.71 13.85
N VAL A 129 -14.58 -21.28 14.81
CA VAL A 129 -13.14 -21.08 14.98
C VAL A 129 -12.36 -21.95 14.00
N ILE A 130 -11.48 -21.36 13.20
CA ILE A 130 -10.70 -22.07 12.16
C ILE A 130 -9.38 -22.60 12.74
N ASP A 131 -8.72 -21.79 13.57
CA ASP A 131 -7.45 -22.09 14.24
C ASP A 131 -7.55 -21.84 15.75
N ASP A 132 -6.72 -22.54 16.53
CA ASP A 132 -6.78 -22.48 17.99
C ASP A 132 -6.26 -21.13 18.50
N ILE A 133 -7.16 -20.28 19.01
CA ILE A 133 -6.84 -18.91 19.47
C ILE A 133 -6.54 -18.91 20.98
N GLY A 134 -6.99 -19.95 21.69
CA GLY A 134 -6.85 -20.06 23.14
C GLY A 134 -7.94 -19.29 23.92
N GLU A 135 -7.61 -18.82 25.11
CA GLU A 135 -8.53 -18.04 25.95
C GLU A 135 -8.44 -16.55 25.60
N VAL A 136 -9.55 -16.01 25.09
CA VAL A 136 -9.67 -14.58 24.75
C VAL A 136 -10.71 -13.94 25.64
N LEU A 137 -10.43 -12.70 26.04
CA LEU A 137 -11.32 -11.89 26.85
C LEU A 137 -12.27 -11.12 25.93
N LEU A 138 -13.53 -11.55 25.83
CA LEU A 138 -14.56 -10.88 25.03
C LEU A 138 -15.59 -10.26 25.98
N GLY A 139 -15.63 -8.93 26.05
CA GLY A 139 -16.41 -8.20 27.05
C GLY A 139 -15.94 -8.52 28.48
N ASP A 140 -16.84 -9.03 29.30
CA ASP A 140 -16.56 -9.44 30.70
C ASP A 140 -16.31 -10.95 30.87
N GLN A 141 -16.30 -11.74 29.78
CA GLN A 141 -16.16 -13.19 29.84
C GLN A 141 -14.89 -13.68 29.14
N VAL A 142 -14.19 -14.61 29.79
CA VAL A 142 -13.10 -15.36 29.18
C VAL A 142 -13.70 -16.56 28.46
N ILE A 143 -13.53 -16.61 27.15
CA ILE A 143 -14.06 -17.69 26.30
C ILE A 143 -12.88 -18.47 25.73
N SER A 144 -12.91 -19.79 25.89
CA SER A 144 -11.97 -20.71 25.26
C SER A 144 -12.39 -20.95 23.80
N LEU A 145 -11.56 -20.52 22.87
CA LEU A 145 -11.78 -20.62 21.43
C LEU A 145 -10.90 -21.72 20.85
N VAL A 146 -11.43 -22.94 20.89
CA VAL A 146 -10.76 -24.16 20.40
C VAL A 146 -11.05 -24.36 18.91
N ARG A 147 -10.11 -24.94 18.17
CA ARG A 147 -10.30 -25.25 16.75
C ARG A 147 -11.61 -26.02 16.47
N ASN A 148 -12.36 -25.58 15.46
CA ASN A 148 -13.67 -26.09 15.02
C ASN A 148 -14.83 -25.95 16.03
N SER A 149 -14.66 -25.22 17.14
CA SER A 149 -15.79 -24.89 18.01
C SER A 149 -16.69 -23.83 17.38
N VAL A 150 -17.98 -23.85 17.76
CA VAL A 150 -18.96 -22.85 17.32
C VAL A 150 -19.41 -22.06 18.54
N HIS A 151 -19.33 -20.73 18.44
CA HIS A 151 -19.69 -19.81 19.50
C HIS A 151 -20.69 -18.77 19.00
N SER A 152 -21.59 -18.34 19.87
CA SER A 152 -22.47 -17.21 19.61
C SER A 152 -21.86 -15.97 20.27
N LEU A 153 -21.28 -15.09 19.47
CA LEU A 153 -20.58 -13.88 19.94
C LEU A 153 -21.31 -12.63 19.47
N LYS A 154 -21.07 -11.52 20.18
CA LYS A 154 -21.46 -10.21 19.67
C LYS A 154 -20.65 -9.92 18.41
N ARG A 155 -21.29 -9.28 17.43
CA ARG A 155 -20.64 -8.94 16.16
C ARG A 155 -19.38 -8.08 16.36
N SER A 156 -19.43 -7.12 17.29
CA SER A 156 -18.31 -6.25 17.67
C SER A 156 -17.05 -7.01 18.03
N ASP A 157 -17.20 -8.13 18.73
CA ASP A 157 -16.07 -8.88 19.29
C ASP A 157 -15.56 -9.92 18.28
N ALA A 158 -16.43 -10.35 17.36
CA ALA A 158 -16.13 -11.35 16.33
C ALA A 158 -15.51 -10.74 15.05
N GLU A 159 -15.90 -9.53 14.64
CA GLU A 159 -15.40 -8.90 13.40
C GLU A 159 -13.87 -8.77 13.30
N PRO A 160 -13.14 -8.36 14.37
CA PRO A 160 -11.68 -8.31 14.33
C PRO A 160 -11.04 -9.68 14.10
N LEU A 161 -11.66 -10.76 14.59
CA LEU A 161 -11.14 -12.12 14.48
C LEU A 161 -11.49 -12.74 13.11
N ILE A 162 -12.65 -12.41 12.56
CA ILE A 162 -13.06 -12.78 11.19
C ILE A 162 -12.17 -12.09 10.15
N SER A 163 -11.89 -10.79 10.31
CA SER A 163 -11.03 -10.04 9.36
C SER A 163 -9.58 -10.53 9.34
N GLN A 164 -9.11 -11.10 10.45
CA GLN A 164 -7.80 -11.77 10.55
C GLN A 164 -7.80 -13.19 9.96
N GLY A 165 -8.97 -13.74 9.61
CA GLY A 165 -9.10 -15.10 9.09
C GLY A 165 -9.03 -16.21 10.15
N LEU A 166 -9.21 -15.86 11.43
CA LEU A 166 -9.20 -16.84 12.54
C LEU A 166 -10.59 -17.47 12.77
N MET A 167 -11.65 -16.80 12.31
CA MET A 167 -13.04 -17.24 12.44
C MET A 167 -13.80 -17.07 11.13
N GLU A 168 -14.82 -17.90 10.94
CA GLU A 168 -15.76 -17.83 9.82
C GLU A 168 -17.20 -17.69 10.35
N GLU A 169 -18.03 -16.88 9.70
CA GLU A 169 -19.45 -16.77 10.01
C GLU A 169 -20.16 -18.08 9.64
N PHE A 170 -20.73 -18.75 10.65
CA PHE A 170 -21.47 -19.98 10.45
C PHE A 170 -22.92 -19.65 10.09
N LEU A 171 -23.17 -19.56 8.78
CA LEU A 171 -24.53 -19.51 8.23
C LEU A 171 -25.06 -20.95 8.19
N GLY A 172 -25.86 -21.31 9.19
CA GLY A 172 -26.67 -22.52 9.19
C GLY A 172 -27.73 -22.51 8.10
#